data_AF-A0AAN0JS71-F1
#
_entry.id   AF-A0AAN0JS71-F1
#
_cell.length_a   1.000
_cell.length_b   1.000
_cell.length_c   1.000
_cell.angle_alpha   90.00
_cell.angle_beta   90.00
_cell.angle_gamma   90.00
#
_symmetry.space_group_name_H-M   'P 1'
#
loop_
_entity.id
_entity.type
_entity.pdbx_description
1 polymer ?
#
loop_
_entity_poly.entity_id
_entity_poly.type
_entity_poly.pdbx_seq_one_letter_code
_entity_poly.pdbx_strand_id
1 'polypeptide(L)'
;MENVRLEDQQVHQPSLDPQLAVKAFRKQFGTLSKLLSVSSNRLAVAPELFSEGLITFDCYKNATEGSSKTEEEKSTGLMISLMSTISTQPELLTELINVLNRIEPFKLIATKLVEASYH
;
A
#
# COMPACT_ATOMS: atom_id res chain seq x y z
N MET A 1 -17.69 46.59 15.93
CA MET A 1 -17.56 45.61 14.84
C MET A 1 -16.53 44.60 15.30
N GLU A 2 -17.00 43.49 15.87
CA GLU A 2 -16.13 42.40 16.31
C GLU A 2 -15.72 41.58 15.08
N ASN A 3 -14.42 41.49 14.83
CA ASN A 3 -13.85 40.60 13.83
C ASN A 3 -13.83 39.19 14.42
N VAL A 4 -14.86 38.40 14.12
CA VAL A 4 -14.86 36.96 14.35
C VAL A 4 -13.89 36.35 13.33
N ARG A 5 -12.68 36.01 13.78
CA ARG A 5 -11.79 35.12 13.03
C ARG A 5 -12.44 33.74 13.04
N LEU A 6 -12.91 33.32 11.87
CA LEU A 6 -13.23 31.93 11.58
C LEU A 6 -11.96 31.12 11.81
N GLU A 7 -11.94 30.34 12.89
CA GLU A 7 -10.92 29.32 13.08
C GLU A 7 -11.02 28.36 11.90
N ASP A 8 -9.94 28.28 11.12
CA ASP A 8 -9.74 27.27 10.10
C ASP A 8 -10.00 25.90 10.75
N GLN A 9 -11.15 25.32 10.45
CA GLN A 9 -11.43 23.92 10.70
C GLN A 9 -10.48 23.11 9.81
N GLN A 10 -9.24 22.93 10.28
CA GLN A 10 -8.43 21.80 9.90
C GLN A 10 -9.25 20.56 10.23
N VAL A 11 -9.91 20.01 9.21
CA VAL A 11 -10.49 18.68 9.22
C VAL A 11 -9.36 17.77 9.69
N HIS A 12 -9.37 17.41 10.97
CA HIS A 12 -8.53 16.38 11.51
C HIS A 12 -8.95 15.10 10.79
N GLN A 13 -8.32 14.81 9.66
CA GLN A 13 -8.26 13.44 9.19
C GLN A 13 -7.65 12.66 10.36
N PRO A 14 -8.36 11.66 10.91
CA PRO A 14 -7.83 10.90 12.02
C PRO A 14 -6.48 10.34 11.58
N SER A 15 -5.40 10.78 12.23
CA SER A 15 -4.07 10.29 11.95
C SER A 15 -4.07 8.79 12.22
N LEU A 16 -3.79 8.01 11.18
CA LEU A 16 -3.71 6.57 11.27
C LEU A 16 -2.73 6.17 12.38
N ASP A 17 -3.17 5.37 13.35
CA ASP A 17 -2.28 4.87 14.40
C ASP A 17 -1.16 4.01 13.75
N PRO A 18 0.13 4.37 13.93
CA PRO A 18 1.25 3.65 13.34
C PRO A 18 1.27 2.14 13.62
N GLN A 19 0.90 1.73 14.84
CA GLN A 19 0.86 0.31 15.21
C GLN A 19 -0.32 -0.40 14.54
N LEU A 20 -1.46 0.29 14.45
CA LEU A 20 -2.64 -0.24 13.80
C LEU A 20 -2.41 -0.41 12.29
N ALA A 21 -1.73 0.54 11.65
CA ALA A 21 -1.35 0.48 10.25
C ALA A 21 -0.50 -0.76 9.92
N VAL A 22 0.58 -0.96 10.69
CA VAL A 22 1.47 -2.13 10.51
C VAL A 22 0.72 -3.44 10.76
N LYS A 23 -0.16 -3.47 11.77
CA LYS A 23 -1.00 -4.64 12.08
C LYS A 23 -2.02 -4.93 10.97
N ALA A 24 -2.66 -3.89 10.43
CA ALA A 24 -3.61 -3.97 9.33
C ALA A 24 -2.95 -4.56 8.08
N PHE A 25 -1.77 -4.05 7.72
CA PHE A 25 -1.00 -4.57 6.60
C PHE A 25 -0.59 -6.04 6.81
N ARG A 26 -0.07 -6.39 7.98
CA ARG A 26 0.28 -7.79 8.34
C ARG A 26 -0.92 -8.74 8.22
N LYS A 27 -2.11 -8.31 8.62
CA LYS A 27 -3.34 -9.12 8.54
C LYS A 27 -3.69 -9.51 7.10
N GLN A 28 -3.38 -8.65 6.13
CA GLN A 28 -3.68 -8.89 4.71
C GLN A 28 -2.48 -9.43 3.90
N PHE A 29 -1.30 -9.57 4.53
CA PHE A 29 -0.03 -9.91 3.87
C PHE A 29 -0.15 -11.16 2.98
N GLY A 30 -0.69 -12.26 3.51
CA GLY A 30 -0.81 -13.51 2.76
C GLY A 30 -1.75 -13.42 1.55
N THR A 31 -2.83 -12.65 1.66
CA THR A 31 -3.77 -12.43 0.56
C THR A 31 -3.16 -11.53 -0.52
N LEU A 32 -2.48 -10.45 -0.11
CA LEU A 32 -1.80 -9.56 -1.05
C LEU A 32 -0.69 -10.29 -1.81
N SER A 33 0.11 -11.09 -1.10
CA SER A 33 1.15 -11.92 -1.71
C SER A 33 0.60 -12.84 -2.79
N LYS A 34 -0.53 -13.52 -2.55
CA LYS A 34 -1.18 -14.38 -3.55
C LYS A 34 -1.65 -13.59 -4.77
N LEU A 35 -2.22 -12.40 -4.58
CA LEU A 35 -2.65 -11.54 -5.69
C LEU A 35 -1.46 -11.09 -6.53
N LEU A 36 -0.33 -10.75 -5.90
CA LEU A 36 0.91 -10.32 -6.55
C LEU A 36 1.70 -11.48 -7.21
N SER A 37 1.43 -12.72 -6.83
CA SER A 37 2.00 -13.88 -7.54
C SER A 37 1.36 -14.10 -8.91
N VAL A 38 0.21 -13.48 -9.19
CA VAL A 38 -0.36 -13.45 -10.54
C VAL A 38 0.33 -12.36 -11.35
N SER A 39 0.99 -12.75 -12.45
CA SER A 39 1.82 -11.86 -13.25
C SER A 39 1.08 -10.61 -13.73
N SER A 40 -0.13 -10.76 -14.27
CA SER A 40 -0.93 -9.63 -14.78
C SER A 40 -1.27 -8.62 -13.68
N ASN A 41 -1.62 -9.11 -12.49
CA ASN A 41 -1.92 -8.25 -11.34
C ASN A 41 -0.68 -7.48 -10.90
N ARG A 42 0.46 -8.17 -10.79
CA ARG A 42 1.74 -7.56 -10.38
C ARG A 42 2.21 -6.51 -11.38
N LEU A 43 2.15 -6.82 -12.68
CA LEU A 43 2.53 -5.89 -13.75
C LEU A 43 1.61 -4.68 -13.82
N ALA A 44 0.32 -4.82 -13.45
CA ALA A 44 -0.61 -3.70 -13.38
C ALA A 44 -0.32 -2.77 -12.19
N VAL A 45 0.08 -3.29 -11.04
CA VAL A 45 0.24 -2.50 -9.80
C VAL A 45 1.65 -1.97 -9.57
N ALA A 46 2.69 -2.66 -10.04
CA ALA A 46 4.08 -2.27 -9.78
C ALA A 46 4.44 -0.84 -10.28
N PRO A 47 3.97 -0.37 -11.46
CA PRO A 47 4.24 1.01 -11.89
C PRO A 47 3.64 2.05 -10.94
N GLU A 48 2.40 1.81 -10.48
CA GLU A 48 1.70 2.70 -9.55
C GLU A 48 2.40 2.74 -8.18
N LEU A 49 2.82 1.58 -7.66
CA LEU A 49 3.58 1.51 -6.42
C LEU A 49 4.90 2.29 -6.51
N PHE A 50 5.59 2.24 -7.65
CA PHE A 50 6.81 3.01 -7.87
C PHE A 50 6.52 4.51 -7.98
N SER A 51 5.49 4.89 -8.73
CA SER A 51 5.11 6.30 -8.93
C SER A 51 4.74 7.00 -7.62
N GLU A 52 4.10 6.29 -6.69
CA GLU A 52 3.71 6.81 -5.37
C GLU A 52 4.83 6.66 -4.32
N GLY A 53 6.04 6.22 -4.72
CA GLY A 53 7.18 6.08 -3.81
C GLY A 53 7.08 4.95 -2.78
N LEU A 54 6.16 4.00 -2.97
CA LEU A 54 5.95 2.86 -2.07
C LEU A 54 7.00 1.76 -2.24
N ILE A 55 7.71 1.77 -3.36
CA ILE A 55 8.81 0.85 -3.67
C ILE A 55 9.94 1.58 -4.40
N THR A 56 11.15 1.04 -4.30
CA THR A 56 12.31 1.57 -5.04
C THR A 56 12.28 1.15 -6.51
N PHE A 57 13.06 1.84 -7.34
CA PHE A 57 13.24 1.47 -8.74
C PHE A 57 13.77 0.04 -8.90
N ASP A 58 14.72 -0.39 -8.06
CA ASP A 58 15.24 -1.75 -8.08
C ASP A 58 14.16 -2.79 -7.74
N CYS A 59 13.25 -2.48 -6.82
CA CYS A 59 12.12 -3.34 -6.50
C CYS A 59 11.15 -3.42 -7.69
N TYR A 60 10.81 -2.30 -8.31
CA TYR A 60 9.99 -2.23 -9.52
C TYR A 60 10.59 -3.07 -10.66
N LYS A 61 11.89 -2.91 -10.91
CA LYS A 61 12.64 -3.67 -11.91
C LYS A 61 12.53 -5.18 -11.65
N ASN A 62 12.79 -5.60 -10.41
CA ASN A 62 12.67 -7.00 -10.00
C ASN A 62 11.25 -7.56 -10.13
N ALA A 63 10.22 -6.73 -9.92
CA ALA A 63 8.82 -7.14 -10.00
C ALA A 63 8.32 -7.28 -11.45
N THR A 64 8.92 -6.56 -12.41
CA THR A 64 8.39 -6.44 -13.78
C THR A 64 9.26 -7.10 -14.84
N GLU A 65 10.57 -7.17 -14.66
CA GLU A 65 11.47 -7.71 -15.67
C GLU A 65 11.44 -9.25 -15.75
N GLY A 66 11.77 -9.75 -16.94
CA GLY A 66 12.04 -11.16 -17.21
C GLY A 66 13.34 -11.60 -16.55
N SER A 67 13.31 -11.81 -15.24
CA SER A 67 14.37 -12.48 -14.49
C SER A 67 14.12 -13.99 -14.43
N SER A 68 15.13 -14.76 -14.03
CA SER A 68 15.00 -16.19 -13.76
C SER A 68 14.15 -16.52 -12.52
N LYS A 69 13.66 -15.50 -11.80
CA LYS A 69 12.85 -15.67 -10.60
C LYS A 69 11.45 -16.16 -10.95
N THR A 70 10.90 -17.03 -10.11
CA THR A 70 9.50 -17.44 -10.21
C THR A 70 8.57 -16.27 -9.89
N GLU A 71 7.29 -16.42 -10.22
CA GLU A 71 6.29 -15.39 -9.96
C GLU A 71 6.07 -15.20 -8.44
N GLU A 72 6.19 -16.27 -7.67
CA GLU A 72 6.19 -16.25 -6.21
C GLU A 72 7.40 -15.52 -5.64
N GLU A 73 8.60 -15.73 -6.19
CA GLU A 73 9.81 -15.02 -5.76
C GLU A 73 9.71 -13.52 -6.04
N LYS A 74 9.19 -13.12 -7.20
CA LYS A 74 8.93 -11.71 -7.54
C LYS A 74 7.90 -11.08 -6.60
N SER A 75 6.80 -11.79 -6.34
CA SER A 75 5.78 -11.39 -5.37
C SER A 75 6.36 -11.23 -3.97
N THR A 76 7.18 -12.18 -3.53
CA THR A 76 7.81 -12.16 -2.19
C THR A 76 8.73 -10.96 -2.05
N GLY A 77 9.58 -10.68 -3.04
CA GLY A 77 10.45 -9.50 -3.03
C GLY A 77 9.67 -8.19 -2.93
N LEU A 78 8.56 -8.08 -3.67
CA LEU A 78 7.68 -6.92 -3.61
C LEU A 78 7.00 -6.77 -2.24
N MET A 79 6.51 -7.88 -1.67
CA MET A 79 5.89 -7.89 -0.33
C MET A 79 6.87 -7.52 0.78
N ILE A 80 8.13 -7.95 0.69
CA ILE A 80 9.19 -7.55 1.63
C ILE A 80 9.43 -6.04 1.55
N SER A 81 9.52 -5.48 0.34
CA SER A 81 9.70 -4.03 0.14
C SER A 81 8.53 -3.23 0.72
N LEU A 82 7.30 -3.65 0.46
CA LEU A 82 6.10 -3.00 1.00
C LEU A 82 6.06 -3.09 2.53
N MET A 83 6.36 -4.27 3.10
CA MET A 83 6.41 -4.45 4.55
C MET A 83 7.45 -3.55 5.21
N SER A 84 8.64 -3.44 4.61
CA SER A 84 9.69 -2.55 5.09
C SER A 84 9.25 -1.09 5.04
N THR A 85 8.60 -0.69 3.95
CA THR A 85 8.08 0.66 3.74
C THR A 85 7.04 1.02 4.78
N ILE A 86 5.98 0.20 4.92
CA ILE A 86 4.91 0.43 5.91
C ILE A 86 5.43 0.33 7.35
N SER A 87 6.42 -0.51 7.64
CA SER A 87 6.99 -0.58 9.00
C SER A 87 7.81 0.65 9.37
N THR A 88 8.38 1.35 8.38
CA THR A 88 9.23 2.53 8.58
C THR A 88 8.42 3.82 8.50
N GLN A 89 7.44 3.86 7.59
CA GLN A 89 6.56 4.99 7.30
C GLN A 89 5.11 4.48 7.26
N PRO A 90 4.49 4.21 8.43
CA PRO A 90 3.15 3.63 8.52
C PRO A 90 2.05 4.48 7.89
N GLU A 91 2.25 5.79 7.81
CA GLU A 91 1.38 6.73 7.11
C GLU A 91 1.18 6.36 5.63
N LEU A 92 2.19 5.77 4.98
CA LEU A 92 2.15 5.31 3.58
C LEU A 92 1.17 4.16 3.34
N LEU A 93 0.53 3.62 4.39
CA LEU A 93 -0.55 2.66 4.22
C LEU A 93 -1.73 3.28 3.47
N THR A 94 -1.99 4.58 3.66
CA THR A 94 -3.08 5.28 2.97
C THR A 94 -2.84 5.34 1.47
N GLU A 95 -1.62 5.68 1.06
CA GLU A 95 -1.16 5.70 -0.33
C GLU A 95 -1.25 4.30 -0.95
N LEU A 96 -0.81 3.26 -0.22
CA LEU A 96 -0.96 1.88 -0.67
C LEU A 96 -2.43 1.50 -0.89
N ILE A 97 -3.31 1.83 0.05
CA ILE A 97 -4.77 1.59 -0.09
C ILE A 97 -5.30 2.28 -1.34
N ASN A 98 -4.92 3.54 -1.56
CA ASN A 98 -5.35 4.31 -2.71
C ASN A 98 -4.90 3.65 -4.02
N VAL A 99 -3.63 3.23 -4.13
CA VAL A 99 -3.13 2.48 -5.29
C VAL A 99 -3.94 1.21 -5.53
N LEU A 100 -4.11 0.38 -4.49
CA LEU A 100 -4.83 -0.89 -4.59
C LEU A 100 -6.29 -0.69 -4.99
N ASN A 101 -6.95 0.38 -4.54
CA ASN A 101 -8.33 0.67 -4.86
C ASN A 101 -8.56 1.09 -6.32
N ARG A 102 -7.52 1.57 -7.02
CA ARG A 102 -7.57 1.93 -8.45
C ARG A 102 -7.56 0.71 -9.38
N ILE A 103 -7.15 -0.46 -8.88
CA ILE A 103 -6.88 -1.64 -9.72
C ILE A 103 -7.83 -2.79 -9.33
N GLU A 104 -8.66 -3.23 -10.28
CA GLU A 104 -9.81 -4.11 -10.03
C GLU A 104 -9.52 -5.35 -9.16
N PRO A 105 -8.45 -6.15 -9.40
CA PRO A 105 -8.16 -7.34 -8.60
C PRO A 105 -7.82 -7.04 -7.13
N PHE A 106 -7.51 -5.78 -6.80
CA PHE A 106 -7.04 -5.35 -5.50
C PHE A 106 -8.07 -4.55 -4.70
N LYS A 107 -9.22 -4.18 -5.27
CA LYS A 107 -10.25 -3.40 -4.56
C LYS A 107 -10.70 -4.04 -3.25
N LEU A 108 -10.94 -5.36 -3.27
CA LEU A 108 -11.37 -6.08 -2.07
C LEU A 108 -10.33 -6.04 -0.94
N ILE A 109 -9.03 -6.12 -1.27
CA ILE A 109 -7.98 -6.05 -0.25
C ILE A 109 -7.78 -4.61 0.25
N ALA A 110 -7.98 -3.61 -0.61
CA ALA A 110 -7.99 -2.21 -0.21
C ALA A 110 -9.09 -1.94 0.84
N THR A 111 -10.32 -2.41 0.61
CA THR A 111 -11.42 -2.31 1.59
C THR A 111 -11.05 -2.98 2.92
N LYS A 112 -10.48 -4.18 2.90
CA LYS A 112 -10.06 -4.89 4.12
C LYS A 112 -8.92 -4.21 4.87
N LEU A 113 -8.04 -3.50 4.16
CA LEU A 113 -6.99 -2.68 4.78
C LEU A 113 -7.58 -1.47 5.48
N VAL A 114 -8.55 -0.79 4.86
CA VAL A 114 -9.33 0.29 5.49
C VAL A 114 -10.01 -0.22 6.75
N GLU A 115 -10.78 -1.30 6.67
CA GLU A 115 -11.48 -1.88 7.84
C GLU A 115 -10.51 -2.22 8.98
N ALA A 116 -9.36 -2.82 8.67
CA ALA A 116 -8.36 -3.18 9.68
C ALA A 116 -7.58 -1.99 10.24
N SER A 117 -7.67 -0.82 9.59
CA SER A 117 -6.97 0.42 9.97
C SER A 117 -7.77 1.29 10.94
N TYR A 118 -9.07 1.02 11.11
CA TYR A 118 -9.98 1.78 11.99
C TYR A 118 -10.65 0.92 13.08
N HIS A 119 -10.27 -0.37 13.20
CA HIS A 119 -10.80 -1.36 14.16
C HIS A 119 -9.68 -2.18 14.81
#